data_AF-A0A6N0LA59-F1
#
_entry.id   AF-A0A6N0LA59-F1
#
_cell.length_a   1.000
_cell.length_b   1.000
_cell.length_c   1.000
_cell.angle_alpha   90.00
_cell.angle_beta   90.00
_cell.angle_gamma   90.00
#
_symmetry.space_group_name_H-M   'P 1'
#
loop_
_entity.id
_entity.type
_entity.pdbx_description
1 polymer ?
#
loop_
_entity_poly.entity_id
_entity_poly.type
_entity_poly.pdbx_seq_one_letter_code
_entity_poly.pdbx_strand_id
1 'polypeptide(L)'
;MYDLIIIGAGTAGISAYKEAIKYTQNILIINDGPWDTTCARVGCMPSKVLILSANRMHEMQQHGGLGLTAQVKIDTSQVMPHVQQLRDRFTRATLKDVDSWKTEHKISGRAEFIDTNTVQVNNQSYQAKSFILAVGTTPSIDQELKEKLGKRLITTDEVFELEKLPKSLAVIGSGVIAVELAQAMHRLGVNTHIFARSRRIGALSSPALQKLAHEELSKELNLHFETLPSDYQNTENGVELSYMENGRNQTLIVDCVMAATGRKTLLNTLKLENIHLNFKDLKNLPVDSKTKQLSDLPIYIVGDAYTSTPIQHEAAHEGKHAAKHCLRANPDQEVKTLTPLGIVFCSPEMAMLGQNYKQLKDRNIEFVTGSIDFRKQGRAIINAKNQGAAEIYVDKGSRKVLGAELFCHEAEHLAHLLAWMIDEALTVDDLLDKPYYHPTIVEGLRTALKHARRQLDSQ
;
A
#
# COMPACT_ATOMS: atom_id res chain seq x y z
N MET A 1 24.46 27.18 8.34
CA MET A 1 23.17 26.68 8.83
C MET A 1 22.17 26.75 7.69
N TYR A 2 21.52 25.64 7.36
CA TYR A 2 20.51 25.53 6.31
C TYR A 2 19.15 26.06 6.80
N ASP A 3 18.30 26.51 5.88
CA ASP A 3 16.90 26.82 6.20
C ASP A 3 16.10 25.53 6.41
N LEU A 4 16.40 24.49 5.63
CA LEU A 4 15.76 23.18 5.71
C LEU A 4 16.74 22.05 5.38
N ILE A 5 16.75 21.00 6.20
CA ILE A 5 17.33 19.70 5.86
C ILE A 5 16.21 18.68 5.65
N ILE A 6 16.24 17.96 4.54
CA ILE A 6 15.33 16.83 4.25
C ILE A 6 16.12 15.54 4.38
N ILE A 7 15.63 14.58 5.17
CA ILE A 7 16.28 13.28 5.39
C ILE A 7 15.43 12.18 4.74
N GLY A 8 15.95 11.62 3.64
CA GLY A 8 15.31 10.64 2.79
C GLY A 8 14.84 11.23 1.46
N ALA A 9 15.16 10.56 0.35
CA ALA A 9 14.76 10.93 -1.01
C ALA A 9 13.71 9.98 -1.61
N GLY A 10 12.85 9.41 -0.76
CA GLY A 10 11.63 8.73 -1.21
C GLY A 10 10.57 9.73 -1.71
N THR A 11 9.37 9.25 -2.08
CA THR A 11 8.28 10.08 -2.61
C THR A 11 8.03 11.37 -1.81
N ALA A 12 7.93 11.27 -0.48
CA ALA A 12 7.69 12.41 0.38
C ALA A 12 8.87 13.41 0.36
N GLY A 13 10.11 12.91 0.43
CA GLY A 13 11.31 13.73 0.40
C GLY A 13 11.52 14.45 -0.93
N ILE A 14 11.30 13.75 -2.06
CA ILE A 14 11.34 14.36 -3.40
C ILE A 14 10.28 15.45 -3.53
N SER A 15 9.06 15.19 -3.05
CA SER A 15 7.97 16.17 -3.08
C SER A 15 8.27 17.39 -2.21
N ALA A 16 8.82 17.17 -1.01
CA ALA A 16 9.26 18.23 -0.11
C ALA A 16 10.37 19.07 -0.74
N TYR A 17 11.39 18.45 -1.35
CA TYR A 17 12.48 19.15 -2.01
C TYR A 17 11.98 20.05 -3.14
N LYS A 18 11.16 19.50 -4.06
CA LYS A 18 10.60 20.24 -5.19
C LYS A 18 9.74 21.42 -4.76
N GLU A 19 9.06 21.32 -3.63
CA GLU A 19 8.30 22.42 -3.08
C GLU A 19 9.21 23.45 -2.39
N ALA A 20 10.20 22.99 -1.62
CA ALA A 20 11.10 23.85 -0.86
C ALA A 20 11.98 24.76 -1.73
N ILE A 21 12.50 24.27 -2.86
CA ILE A 21 13.35 25.05 -3.78
C ILE A 21 12.64 26.27 -4.41
N LYS A 22 11.31 26.35 -4.28
CA LYS A 22 10.52 27.51 -4.69
C LYS A 22 10.63 28.69 -3.71
N TYR A 23 11.06 28.42 -2.46
CA TYR A 23 11.11 29.41 -1.39
C TYR A 23 12.54 29.72 -0.92
N THR A 24 13.46 28.75 -0.99
CA THR A 24 14.86 28.95 -0.58
C THR A 24 15.83 28.13 -1.43
N GLN A 25 17.07 28.61 -1.55
CA GLN A 25 18.21 27.86 -2.10
C GLN A 25 19.14 27.33 -1.00
N ASN A 26 18.93 27.70 0.26
CA ASN A 26 19.72 27.25 1.40
C ASN A 26 19.12 25.95 1.98
N ILE A 27 19.18 24.88 1.19
CA ILE A 27 18.57 23.58 1.49
C ILE A 27 19.56 22.44 1.28
N LEU A 28 19.40 21.37 2.04
CA LEU A 28 20.13 20.12 1.87
C LEU A 28 19.17 18.92 1.95
N ILE A 29 19.25 17.99 1.00
CA ILE A 29 18.62 16.68 1.06
C ILE A 29 19.68 15.59 1.24
N ILE A 30 19.49 14.76 2.27
CA ILE A 30 20.37 13.67 2.64
C ILE A 30 19.65 12.35 2.36
N ASN A 31 20.28 11.42 1.66
CA ASN A 31 19.68 10.13 1.33
C ASN A 31 20.61 8.96 1.67
N ASP A 32 20.11 7.99 2.42
CA ASP A 32 20.76 6.69 2.65
C ASP A 32 20.13 5.66 1.71
N GLY A 33 20.90 5.21 0.71
CA GLY A 33 20.46 4.25 -0.30
C GLY A 33 20.20 4.86 -1.69
N PRO A 34 19.42 4.19 -2.54
CA PRO A 34 19.19 4.64 -3.91
C PRO A 34 18.43 5.96 -3.98
N TRP A 35 18.76 6.79 -4.97
CA TRP A 35 18.14 8.10 -5.23
C TRP A 35 16.84 8.03 -6.05
N ASP A 36 16.22 6.86 -6.12
CA ASP A 36 14.85 6.73 -6.62
C ASP A 36 13.89 6.41 -5.48
N THR A 37 12.69 5.93 -5.81
CA THR A 37 11.66 5.68 -4.80
C THR A 37 11.38 4.20 -4.64
N THR A 38 11.04 3.78 -3.42
CA THR A 38 10.49 2.45 -3.14
C THR A 38 9.35 2.11 -4.09
N CYS A 39 8.45 3.07 -4.35
CA CYS A 39 7.32 2.92 -5.29
C CYS A 39 7.78 2.50 -6.69
N ALA A 40 8.78 3.19 -7.25
CA ALA A 40 9.28 2.93 -8.60
C ALA A 40 10.16 1.68 -8.68
N ARG A 41 11.00 1.43 -7.66
CA ARG A 41 12.02 0.39 -7.69
C ARG A 41 11.53 -0.96 -7.18
N VAL A 42 10.92 -1.01 -6.00
CA VAL A 42 10.64 -2.27 -5.27
C VAL A 42 9.22 -2.34 -4.72
N GLY A 43 8.30 -1.57 -5.29
CA GLY A 43 6.95 -1.38 -4.76
C GLY A 43 5.89 -1.40 -5.83
N CYS A 44 5.11 -0.32 -5.92
CA CYS A 44 3.92 -0.24 -6.77
C CYS A 44 4.22 -0.51 -8.25
N MET A 45 5.24 0.12 -8.83
CA MET A 45 5.45 0.02 -10.28
C MET A 45 5.80 -1.41 -10.74
N PRO A 46 6.81 -2.10 -10.19
CA PRO A 46 7.11 -3.46 -10.61
C PRO A 46 6.01 -4.47 -10.22
N SER A 47 5.34 -4.29 -9.07
CA SER A 47 4.20 -5.14 -8.72
C SER A 47 3.06 -5.04 -9.75
N LYS A 48 2.75 -3.82 -10.22
CA LYS A 48 1.64 -3.61 -11.17
C LYS A 48 1.98 -4.15 -12.56
N VAL A 49 3.25 -4.16 -12.95
CA VAL A 49 3.71 -4.86 -14.16
C VAL A 49 3.53 -6.38 -14.02
N LEU A 50 3.95 -6.96 -12.89
CA LEU A 50 3.81 -8.39 -12.63
C LEU A 50 2.33 -8.83 -12.62
N ILE A 51 1.48 -8.09 -11.90
CA ILE A 51 0.03 -8.31 -11.81
C ILE A 51 -0.62 -8.21 -13.20
N LEU A 52 -0.22 -7.24 -14.03
CA LEU A 52 -0.73 -7.11 -15.39
C LEU A 52 -0.45 -8.36 -16.23
N SER A 53 0.79 -8.86 -16.23
CA SER A 53 1.16 -10.08 -16.94
C SER A 53 0.36 -11.28 -16.44
N ALA A 54 0.21 -11.41 -15.11
CA ALA A 54 -0.53 -12.47 -14.46
C ALA A 54 -2.02 -12.46 -14.81
N ASN A 55 -2.66 -11.29 -14.72
CA ASN A 55 -4.09 -11.14 -15.01
C ASN A 55 -4.41 -11.37 -16.48
N ARG A 56 -3.57 -10.87 -17.40
CA ARG A 56 -3.73 -11.15 -18.85
C ARG A 56 -3.62 -12.63 -19.16
N MET A 57 -2.64 -13.31 -18.57
CA MET A 57 -2.48 -14.76 -18.76
C MET A 57 -3.70 -15.52 -18.25
N HIS A 58 -4.19 -15.17 -17.07
CA HIS A 58 -5.39 -15.75 -16.50
C HIS A 58 -6.63 -15.52 -17.37
N GLU A 59 -6.86 -14.29 -17.85
CA GLU A 59 -7.95 -13.97 -18.78
C GLU A 59 -7.88 -14.76 -20.08
N MET A 60 -6.68 -14.90 -20.65
CA MET A 60 -6.43 -15.70 -21.84
C MET A 60 -6.63 -17.21 -21.62
N GLN A 61 -6.60 -17.71 -20.39
CA GLN A 61 -6.92 -19.11 -20.07
C GLN A 61 -8.40 -19.29 -19.73
N GLN A 62 -9.04 -18.27 -19.15
CA GLN A 62 -10.43 -18.26 -18.71
C GLN A 62 -11.36 -17.63 -19.77
N HIS A 63 -11.16 -17.96 -21.04
CA HIS A 63 -12.02 -17.49 -22.15
C HIS A 63 -13.25 -18.38 -22.39
N GLY A 64 -13.41 -19.44 -21.60
CA GLY A 64 -14.53 -20.37 -21.67
C GLY A 64 -15.88 -19.66 -21.54
N GLY A 65 -16.84 -20.00 -22.41
CA GLY A 65 -18.17 -19.38 -22.42
C GLY A 65 -18.28 -18.10 -23.26
N LEU A 66 -17.16 -17.54 -23.75
CA LEU A 66 -17.16 -16.38 -24.65
C LEU A 66 -17.25 -16.76 -26.15
N GLY A 67 -17.37 -18.05 -26.45
CA GLY A 67 -17.32 -18.55 -27.84
C GLY A 67 -15.93 -18.46 -28.47
N LEU A 68 -14.88 -18.33 -27.65
CA LEU A 68 -13.49 -18.25 -28.08
C LEU A 68 -12.77 -19.58 -27.85
N THR A 69 -11.82 -19.89 -28.73
CA THR A 69 -10.88 -21.00 -28.54
C THR A 69 -9.47 -20.48 -28.79
N ALA A 70 -8.63 -20.53 -27.78
CA ALA A 70 -7.21 -20.20 -27.86
C ALA A 70 -6.40 -21.08 -26.91
N GLN A 71 -5.17 -21.42 -27.32
CA GLN A 71 -4.16 -22.01 -26.45
C GLN A 71 -3.03 -20.99 -26.30
N VAL A 72 -2.85 -20.48 -25.09
CA VAL A 72 -1.80 -19.50 -24.76
C VAL A 72 -0.90 -20.10 -23.71
N LYS A 73 0.40 -19.87 -23.83
CA LYS A 73 1.41 -20.27 -22.85
C LYS A 73 2.28 -19.07 -22.53
N ILE A 74 2.48 -18.83 -21.24
CA ILE A 74 3.43 -17.82 -20.78
C ILE A 74 4.86 -18.38 -20.82
N ASP A 75 5.79 -17.58 -21.35
CA ASP A 75 7.21 -17.83 -21.20
C ASP A 75 7.69 -17.23 -19.86
N THR A 76 7.75 -18.06 -18.84
CA THR A 76 8.16 -17.66 -17.48
C THR A 76 9.58 -17.12 -17.42
N SER A 77 10.44 -17.45 -18.40
CA SER A 77 11.80 -16.91 -18.47
C SER A 77 11.83 -15.42 -18.81
N GLN A 78 10.78 -14.89 -19.43
CA GLN A 78 10.70 -13.48 -19.85
C GLN A 78 9.93 -12.60 -18.86
N VAL A 79 9.24 -13.19 -17.88
CA VAL A 79 8.40 -12.43 -16.94
C VAL A 79 9.22 -11.48 -16.07
N MET A 80 10.24 -11.98 -15.38
CA MET A 80 11.09 -11.14 -14.52
C MET A 80 11.92 -10.13 -15.34
N PRO A 81 12.55 -10.50 -16.48
CA PRO A 81 13.18 -9.52 -17.37
C PRO A 81 12.23 -8.40 -17.81
N HIS A 82 10.98 -8.70 -18.15
CA HIS A 82 9.99 -7.69 -18.51
C HIS A 82 9.67 -6.74 -17.35
N VAL A 83 9.47 -7.29 -16.14
CA VAL A 83 9.24 -6.51 -14.91
C VAL A 83 10.42 -5.59 -14.63
N GLN A 84 11.65 -6.11 -14.69
CA GLN A 84 12.88 -5.36 -14.44
C GLN A 84 13.11 -4.28 -15.49
N GLN A 85 12.87 -4.55 -16.77
CA GLN A 85 13.00 -3.56 -17.85
C GLN A 85 12.07 -2.36 -17.63
N LEU A 86 10.81 -2.60 -17.25
CA LEU A 86 9.85 -1.53 -16.98
C LEU A 86 10.15 -0.81 -15.66
N ARG A 87 10.49 -1.53 -14.60
CA ARG A 87 11.01 -0.95 -13.34
C ARG A 87 12.16 0.02 -13.65
N ASP A 88 13.16 -0.42 -14.38
CA ASP A 88 14.35 0.37 -14.69
C ASP A 88 14.01 1.61 -15.54
N ARG A 89 12.98 1.53 -16.39
CA ARG A 89 12.44 2.71 -17.09
C ARG A 89 11.85 3.73 -16.11
N PHE A 90 11.08 3.29 -15.12
CA PHE A 90 10.46 4.19 -14.13
C PHE A 90 11.50 4.79 -13.17
N THR A 91 12.49 4.00 -12.75
CA THR A 91 13.58 4.49 -11.90
C THR A 91 14.46 5.49 -12.65
N ARG A 92 14.80 5.24 -13.94
CA ARG A 92 15.53 6.21 -14.78
C ARG A 92 14.84 7.58 -14.87
N ALA A 93 13.51 7.62 -14.92
CA ALA A 93 12.78 8.89 -14.94
C ALA A 93 12.95 9.67 -13.62
N THR A 94 12.95 8.96 -12.49
CA THR A 94 13.19 9.55 -11.16
C THR A 94 14.64 10.02 -11.02
N LEU A 95 15.60 9.18 -11.43
CA LEU A 95 17.02 9.52 -11.37
C LEU A 95 17.35 10.74 -12.25
N LYS A 96 16.80 10.82 -13.47
CA LYS A 96 16.98 11.98 -14.34
C LYS A 96 16.51 13.29 -13.67
N ASP A 97 15.41 13.23 -12.93
CA ASP A 97 14.90 14.38 -12.18
C ASP A 97 15.87 14.75 -11.04
N VAL A 98 16.32 13.79 -10.24
CA VAL A 98 17.31 14.01 -9.16
C VAL A 98 18.66 14.51 -9.69
N ASP A 99 19.10 14.02 -10.84
CA ASP A 99 20.35 14.42 -11.49
C ASP A 99 20.31 15.88 -11.95
N SER A 100 19.12 16.39 -12.27
CA SER A 100 18.92 17.80 -12.65
C SER A 100 19.05 18.77 -11.47
N TRP A 101 19.05 18.28 -10.23
CA TRP A 101 19.18 19.09 -9.03
C TRP A 101 20.62 19.54 -8.81
N LYS A 102 20.79 20.72 -8.20
CA LYS A 102 22.11 21.25 -7.81
C LYS A 102 22.86 20.25 -6.94
N THR A 103 24.14 20.03 -7.26
CA THR A 103 25.00 19.11 -6.50
C THR A 103 25.16 19.53 -5.05
N GLU A 104 25.23 20.85 -4.76
CA GLU A 104 25.33 21.35 -3.39
C GLU A 104 24.11 21.03 -2.51
N HIS A 105 22.96 20.71 -3.12
CA HIS A 105 21.76 20.35 -2.36
C HIS A 105 21.76 18.87 -1.95
N LYS A 106 22.67 18.02 -2.44
CA LYS A 106 22.57 16.56 -2.32
C LYS A 106 23.73 15.97 -1.52
N ILE A 107 23.43 15.14 -0.54
CA ILE A 107 24.42 14.29 0.15
C ILE A 107 23.91 12.85 0.21
N SER A 108 24.75 11.90 -0.22
CA SER A 108 24.54 10.48 0.03
C SER A 108 25.16 10.10 1.36
N GLY A 109 24.37 9.46 2.24
CA GLY A 109 24.84 8.97 3.52
C GLY A 109 23.72 8.86 4.54
N ARG A 110 24.00 8.15 5.63
CA ARG A 110 23.10 8.05 6.77
C ARG A 110 23.20 9.28 7.65
N ALA A 111 22.06 9.91 7.92
CA ALA A 111 21.95 11.00 8.88
C ALA A 111 21.58 10.47 10.26
N GLU A 112 22.22 11.00 11.28
CA GLU A 112 21.89 10.76 12.69
C GLU A 112 21.83 12.09 13.43
N PHE A 113 20.81 12.33 14.26
CA PHE A 113 20.76 13.53 15.09
C PHE A 113 21.83 13.47 16.18
N ILE A 114 22.56 14.57 16.34
CA ILE A 114 23.47 14.79 17.48
C ILE A 114 22.76 15.62 18.56
N ASP A 115 21.93 16.57 18.13
CA ASP A 115 21.09 17.41 18.98
C ASP A 115 19.84 17.84 18.17
N THR A 116 19.01 18.74 18.72
CA THR A 116 17.75 19.21 18.07
C THR A 116 17.95 19.89 16.72
N ASN A 117 19.10 20.51 16.47
CA ASN A 117 19.36 21.34 15.29
C ASN A 117 20.47 20.80 14.39
N THR A 118 21.15 19.73 14.79
CA THR A 118 22.35 19.20 14.14
C THR A 118 22.23 17.73 13.82
N VAL A 119 22.50 17.37 12.56
CA VAL A 119 22.67 15.98 12.12
C VAL A 119 24.11 15.72 11.68
N GLN A 120 24.59 14.50 11.91
CA GLN A 120 25.85 14.00 11.38
C GLN A 120 25.62 13.17 10.13
N VAL A 121 26.43 13.38 9.08
CA VAL A 121 26.48 12.54 7.88
C VAL A 121 27.94 12.43 7.46
N ASN A 122 28.44 11.22 7.22
CA ASN A 122 29.83 10.99 6.79
C ASN A 122 30.88 11.71 7.67
N ASN A 123 30.70 11.66 9.00
CA ASN A 123 31.53 12.35 10.00
C ASN A 123 31.51 13.88 9.94
N GLN A 124 30.64 14.49 9.14
CA GLN A 124 30.45 15.94 9.06
C GLN A 124 29.13 16.34 9.70
N SER A 125 29.12 17.50 10.38
CA SER A 125 27.94 18.02 11.07
C SER A 125 27.24 19.08 10.23
N TYR A 126 25.92 18.99 10.15
CA TYR A 126 25.07 19.87 9.37
C TYR A 126 23.95 20.42 10.26
N GLN A 127 23.84 21.75 10.32
CA GLN A 127 22.84 22.44 11.12
C GLN A 127 21.72 23.00 10.25
N ALA A 128 20.48 22.92 10.72
CA ALA A 128 19.33 23.54 10.07
C ALA A 128 18.36 24.21 11.04
N LYS A 129 17.61 25.18 10.50
CA LYS A 129 16.47 25.78 11.20
C LYS A 129 15.32 24.78 11.36
N SER A 130 15.12 23.93 10.34
CA SER A 130 14.05 22.94 10.32
C SER A 130 14.46 21.65 9.62
N PHE A 131 13.75 20.56 9.93
CA PHE A 131 13.96 19.23 9.35
C PHE A 131 12.67 18.61 8.81
N ILE A 132 12.76 17.90 7.69
CA ILE A 132 11.70 16.98 7.22
C ILE A 132 12.28 15.56 7.20
N LEU A 133 11.67 14.66 7.96
CA LEU A 133 12.03 13.25 8.09
C LEU A 133 11.15 12.42 7.16
N ALA A 134 11.71 12.02 6.02
CA ALA A 134 11.06 11.28 4.95
C ALA A 134 11.77 9.94 4.68
N VAL A 135 12.25 9.29 5.74
CA VAL A 135 13.09 8.08 5.69
C VAL A 135 12.35 6.81 5.24
N GLY A 136 11.01 6.83 5.22
CA GLY A 136 10.19 5.71 4.75
C GLY A 136 10.28 4.47 5.65
N THR A 137 10.11 3.30 5.04
CA THR A 137 10.05 2.00 5.73
C THR A 137 10.82 0.92 4.99
N THR A 138 11.14 -0.17 5.70
CA THR A 138 11.76 -1.39 5.16
C THR A 138 10.92 -2.62 5.54
N PRO A 139 10.94 -3.73 4.77
CA PRO A 139 10.22 -4.95 5.12
C PRO A 139 10.55 -5.45 6.53
N SER A 140 9.53 -5.90 7.24
CA SER A 140 9.71 -6.61 8.51
C SER A 140 10.16 -8.04 8.23
N ILE A 141 11.32 -8.41 8.75
CA ILE A 141 11.89 -9.74 8.58
C ILE A 141 12.65 -10.14 9.84
N ASP A 142 12.50 -11.41 10.21
CA ASP A 142 13.30 -12.07 11.25
C ASP A 142 14.73 -12.28 10.75
N GLN A 143 15.70 -11.67 11.43
CA GLN A 143 17.10 -11.69 11.00
C GLN A 143 17.73 -13.07 11.21
N GLU A 144 17.41 -13.78 12.29
CA GLU A 144 17.92 -15.13 12.54
C GLU A 144 17.41 -16.08 11.45
N LEU A 145 16.13 -15.94 11.07
CA LEU A 145 15.58 -16.72 9.98
C LEU A 145 16.19 -16.35 8.62
N LYS A 146 16.49 -15.07 8.38
CA LYS A 146 17.17 -14.62 7.16
C LYS A 146 18.60 -15.17 7.07
N GLU A 147 19.33 -15.22 8.18
CA GLU A 147 20.65 -15.85 8.26
C GLU A 147 20.55 -17.37 8.00
N LYS A 148 19.56 -18.05 8.59
CA LYS A 148 19.32 -19.49 8.40
C LYS A 148 18.97 -19.87 6.95
N LEU A 149 18.11 -19.09 6.29
CA LEU A 149 17.57 -19.42 4.97
C LEU A 149 18.31 -18.74 3.81
N GLY A 150 19.06 -17.67 4.08
CA GLY A 150 19.83 -16.93 3.08
C GLY A 150 18.97 -16.43 1.91
N LYS A 151 19.40 -16.74 0.68
CA LYS A 151 18.71 -16.31 -0.56
C LYS A 151 17.32 -16.91 -0.77
N ARG A 152 16.95 -17.95 -0.02
CA ARG A 152 15.64 -18.60 -0.14
C ARG A 152 14.56 -17.94 0.71
N LEU A 153 14.92 -17.06 1.64
CA LEU A 153 13.97 -16.13 2.27
C LEU A 153 14.13 -14.77 1.62
N ILE A 154 13.12 -14.35 0.86
CA ILE A 154 13.06 -13.03 0.22
C ILE A 154 12.06 -12.14 0.94
N THR A 155 12.22 -10.84 0.80
CA THR A 155 11.26 -9.82 1.23
C THR A 155 10.45 -9.31 0.04
N THR A 156 9.44 -8.49 0.33
CA THR A 156 8.71 -7.73 -0.70
C THR A 156 9.60 -6.81 -1.52
N ASP A 157 10.79 -6.44 -1.02
CA ASP A 157 11.72 -5.58 -1.74
C ASP A 157 12.63 -6.39 -2.68
N GLU A 158 12.91 -7.65 -2.32
CA GLU A 158 13.80 -8.56 -3.08
C GLU A 158 13.08 -9.34 -4.18
N VAL A 159 11.75 -9.48 -4.11
CA VAL A 159 10.95 -10.28 -5.07
C VAL A 159 11.12 -9.82 -6.53
N PHE A 160 11.36 -8.53 -6.77
CA PHE A 160 11.54 -7.99 -8.11
C PHE A 160 12.96 -8.17 -8.67
N GLU A 161 13.89 -8.59 -7.81
CA GLU A 161 15.27 -8.90 -8.18
C GLU A 161 15.48 -10.38 -8.53
N LEU A 162 14.43 -11.21 -8.43
CA LEU A 162 14.50 -12.60 -8.86
C LEU A 162 14.86 -12.69 -10.35
N GLU A 163 15.87 -13.51 -10.68
CA GLU A 163 16.27 -13.75 -12.07
C GLU A 163 15.18 -14.47 -12.88
N LYS A 164 14.44 -15.36 -12.21
CA LYS A 164 13.34 -16.15 -12.78
C LYS A 164 12.30 -16.44 -11.70
N LEU A 165 11.08 -16.76 -12.14
CA LEU A 165 10.03 -17.20 -11.23
C LEU A 165 10.44 -18.53 -10.56
N PRO A 166 10.23 -18.69 -9.24
CA PRO A 166 10.42 -19.98 -8.56
C PRO A 166 9.34 -20.97 -9.01
N LYS A 167 9.55 -22.28 -8.81
CA LYS A 167 8.50 -23.27 -9.06
C LYS A 167 7.42 -23.24 -8.00
N SER A 168 7.79 -22.88 -6.76
CA SER A 168 6.88 -22.79 -5.63
C SER A 168 7.29 -21.68 -4.65
N LEU A 169 6.29 -21.09 -3.99
CA LEU A 169 6.45 -19.93 -3.11
C LEU A 169 5.55 -20.05 -1.88
N ALA A 170 6.13 -19.96 -0.69
CA ALA A 170 5.38 -19.73 0.54
C ALA A 170 5.40 -18.24 0.90
N VAL A 171 4.24 -17.61 1.07
CA VAL A 171 4.08 -16.21 1.45
C VAL A 171 3.64 -16.13 2.91
N ILE A 172 4.44 -15.47 3.75
CA ILE A 172 4.12 -15.29 5.16
C ILE A 172 3.47 -13.92 5.35
N GLY A 173 2.15 -13.92 5.54
CA GLY A 173 1.30 -12.74 5.66
C GLY A 173 0.14 -12.75 4.66
N SER A 174 -0.96 -12.07 5.01
CA SER A 174 -2.18 -11.95 4.17
C SER A 174 -2.58 -10.49 3.93
N GLY A 175 -1.66 -9.55 4.14
CA GLY A 175 -1.90 -8.12 3.86
C GLY A 175 -1.92 -7.80 2.36
N VAL A 176 -2.10 -6.52 2.04
CA VAL A 176 -2.19 -5.99 0.66
C VAL A 176 -1.12 -6.57 -0.27
N ILE A 177 0.16 -6.35 0.06
CA ILE A 177 1.29 -6.77 -0.79
C ILE A 177 1.34 -8.30 -0.92
N ALA A 178 1.03 -9.02 0.16
CA ALA A 178 1.07 -10.48 0.15
C ALA A 178 0.04 -11.06 -0.82
N VAL A 179 -1.21 -10.57 -0.78
CA VAL A 179 -2.30 -11.06 -1.64
C VAL A 179 -2.04 -10.70 -3.10
N GLU A 180 -1.64 -9.46 -3.38
CA GLU A 180 -1.29 -9.00 -4.73
C GLU A 180 -0.23 -9.90 -5.38
N LEU A 181 0.90 -10.08 -4.68
CA LEU A 181 2.02 -10.84 -5.23
C LEU A 181 1.74 -12.35 -5.26
N ALA A 182 1.06 -12.90 -4.26
CA ALA A 182 0.74 -14.32 -4.26
C ALA A 182 -0.19 -14.69 -5.41
N GLN A 183 -1.24 -13.90 -5.67
CA GLN A 183 -2.14 -14.15 -6.80
C GLN A 183 -1.42 -13.98 -8.13
N ALA A 184 -0.57 -12.95 -8.26
CA ALA A 184 0.22 -12.76 -9.46
C ALA A 184 1.13 -13.97 -9.73
N MET A 185 1.89 -14.41 -8.73
CA MET A 185 2.77 -15.58 -8.83
C MET A 185 2.00 -16.85 -9.18
N HIS A 186 0.86 -17.11 -8.53
CA HIS A 186 0.00 -18.24 -8.84
C HIS A 186 -0.44 -18.27 -10.31
N ARG A 187 -0.98 -17.14 -10.80
CA ARG A 187 -1.46 -17.02 -12.19
C ARG A 187 -0.33 -17.08 -13.23
N LEU A 188 0.91 -16.85 -12.81
CA LEU A 188 2.12 -17.02 -13.63
C LEU A 188 2.70 -18.45 -13.56
N GLY A 189 2.02 -19.38 -12.88
CA GLY A 189 2.38 -20.80 -12.82
C GLY A 189 3.24 -21.20 -11.62
N VAL A 190 3.42 -20.33 -10.62
CA VAL A 190 4.14 -20.65 -9.38
C VAL A 190 3.19 -21.34 -8.40
N ASN A 191 3.55 -22.52 -7.89
CA ASN A 191 2.76 -23.16 -6.83
C ASN A 191 2.85 -22.35 -5.52
N THR A 192 1.82 -21.57 -5.24
CA THR A 192 1.86 -20.51 -4.22
C THR A 192 0.98 -20.87 -3.02
N HIS A 193 1.52 -20.71 -1.82
CA HIS A 193 0.85 -20.93 -0.54
C HIS A 193 0.93 -19.67 0.31
N ILE A 194 -0.18 -19.24 0.91
CA ILE A 194 -0.21 -18.12 1.86
C ILE A 194 -0.41 -18.67 3.26
N PHE A 195 0.44 -18.27 4.20
CA PHE A 195 0.30 -18.53 5.63
C PHE A 195 -0.04 -17.24 6.37
N ALA A 196 -1.07 -17.28 7.20
CA ALA A 196 -1.52 -16.10 7.93
C ALA A 196 -2.01 -16.43 9.34
N ARG A 197 -1.64 -15.60 10.31
CA ARG A 197 -2.05 -15.73 11.72
C ARG A 197 -3.55 -15.55 11.98
N SER A 198 -4.28 -14.97 11.03
CA SER A 198 -5.69 -14.62 11.18
C SER A 198 -6.42 -14.81 9.85
N ARG A 199 -7.74 -14.98 9.91
CA ARG A 199 -8.65 -14.95 8.75
C ARG A 199 -8.91 -13.54 8.22
N ARG A 200 -7.91 -12.67 8.17
CA ARG A 200 -8.06 -11.36 7.52
C ARG A 200 -7.27 -11.41 6.24
N ILE A 201 -7.89 -11.06 5.12
CA ILE A 201 -7.23 -10.97 3.83
C ILE A 201 -7.28 -9.56 3.25
N GLY A 202 -6.18 -9.11 2.67
CA GLY A 202 -6.05 -7.79 2.07
C GLY A 202 -6.28 -6.69 3.11
N ALA A 203 -7.15 -5.73 2.78
CA ALA A 203 -7.36 -4.56 3.60
C ALA A 203 -8.82 -4.28 4.02
N LEU A 204 -9.77 -5.07 3.51
CA LEU A 204 -11.19 -5.00 3.90
C LEU A 204 -11.36 -5.19 5.42
N SER A 205 -12.43 -4.63 5.95
CA SER A 205 -12.81 -4.66 7.36
C SER A 205 -14.26 -5.08 7.58
N SER A 206 -15.11 -4.96 6.56
CA SER A 206 -16.46 -5.53 6.57
C SER A 206 -16.40 -7.07 6.69
N PRO A 207 -17.10 -7.67 7.67
CA PRO A 207 -17.17 -9.12 7.80
C PRO A 207 -17.79 -9.80 6.57
N ALA A 208 -18.78 -9.16 5.92
CA ALA A 208 -19.44 -9.69 4.74
C ALA A 208 -18.49 -9.73 3.53
N LEU A 209 -17.76 -8.64 3.30
CA LEU A 209 -16.77 -8.58 2.22
C LEU A 209 -15.54 -9.44 2.50
N GLN A 210 -15.08 -9.55 3.75
CA GLN A 210 -14.00 -10.48 4.14
C GLN A 210 -14.39 -11.94 3.85
N LYS A 211 -15.61 -12.34 4.21
CA LYS A 211 -16.11 -13.69 3.90
C LYS A 211 -16.11 -13.95 2.38
N LEU A 212 -16.64 -13.00 1.60
CA LEU A 212 -16.69 -13.11 0.14
C LEU A 212 -15.28 -13.15 -0.47
N ALA A 213 -14.36 -12.33 0.03
CA ALA A 213 -12.97 -12.32 -0.41
C ALA A 213 -12.28 -13.66 -0.14
N HIS A 214 -12.52 -14.30 1.01
CA HIS A 214 -12.01 -15.66 1.24
C HIS A 214 -12.59 -16.66 0.24
N GLU A 215 -13.92 -16.68 0.07
CA GLU A 215 -14.59 -17.62 -0.82
C GLU A 215 -14.09 -17.50 -2.27
N GLU A 216 -13.88 -16.28 -2.76
CA GLU A 216 -13.40 -16.04 -4.13
C GLU A 216 -11.90 -16.32 -4.28
N LEU A 217 -11.04 -15.84 -3.37
CA LEU A 217 -9.59 -15.99 -3.50
C LEU A 217 -9.13 -17.44 -3.24
N SER A 218 -9.82 -18.19 -2.39
CA SER A 218 -9.55 -19.63 -2.16
C SER A 218 -9.81 -20.52 -3.37
N LYS A 219 -10.49 -20.03 -4.42
CA LYS A 219 -10.67 -20.79 -5.67
C LYS A 219 -9.37 -20.91 -6.46
N GLU A 220 -8.42 -20.00 -6.25
CA GLU A 220 -7.13 -19.97 -6.92
C GLU A 220 -5.97 -20.22 -5.95
N LEU A 221 -6.00 -19.61 -4.77
CA LEU A 221 -4.88 -19.61 -3.83
C LEU A 221 -4.99 -20.70 -2.76
N ASN A 222 -3.85 -21.34 -2.46
CA ASN A 222 -3.73 -22.19 -1.28
C ASN A 222 -3.58 -21.31 -0.03
N LEU A 223 -4.68 -21.12 0.71
CA LEU A 223 -4.74 -20.25 1.89
C LEU A 223 -4.73 -21.07 3.18
N HIS A 224 -3.68 -20.91 3.99
CA HIS A 224 -3.53 -21.48 5.32
C HIS A 224 -3.77 -20.38 6.37
N PHE A 225 -5.04 -20.18 6.74
CA PHE A 225 -5.43 -19.20 7.76
C PHE A 225 -5.31 -19.77 9.18
N GLU A 226 -5.03 -18.88 10.14
CA GLU A 226 -4.81 -19.23 11.54
C GLU A 226 -3.62 -20.21 11.71
N THR A 227 -2.74 -20.23 10.72
CA THR A 227 -1.60 -21.14 10.61
C THR A 227 -0.38 -20.32 10.25
N LEU A 228 0.66 -20.45 11.07
CA LEU A 228 2.01 -20.01 10.75
C LEU A 228 2.95 -21.22 10.85
N PRO A 229 3.94 -21.34 9.96
CA PRO A 229 4.99 -22.34 10.10
C PRO A 229 5.75 -22.15 11.40
N SER A 230 5.95 -23.24 12.12
CA SER A 230 6.69 -23.31 13.39
C SER A 230 8.18 -23.53 13.20
N ASP A 231 8.59 -24.13 12.09
CA ASP A 231 10.00 -24.29 11.72
C ASP A 231 10.20 -24.22 10.21
N TYR A 232 11.41 -23.82 9.82
CA TYR A 232 11.86 -23.67 8.45
C TYR A 232 13.25 -24.30 8.31
N GLN A 233 13.42 -25.26 7.41
CA GLN A 233 14.71 -25.92 7.20
C GLN A 233 15.13 -25.88 5.74
N ASN A 234 16.40 -25.53 5.49
CA ASN A 234 16.97 -25.66 4.16
C ASN A 234 17.21 -27.14 3.84
N THR A 235 16.72 -27.58 2.69
CA THR A 235 16.94 -28.92 2.13
C THR A 235 17.60 -28.80 0.76
N GLU A 236 18.00 -29.92 0.15
CA GLU A 236 18.48 -29.93 -1.23
C GLU A 236 17.42 -29.40 -2.21
N ASN A 237 16.15 -29.67 -1.92
CA ASN A 237 15.01 -29.38 -2.80
C ASN A 237 14.33 -28.02 -2.57
N GLY A 238 14.68 -27.29 -1.50
CA GLY A 238 14.05 -26.01 -1.17
C GLY A 238 14.07 -25.71 0.33
N VAL A 239 13.07 -24.98 0.79
CA VAL A 239 12.78 -24.75 2.20
C VAL A 239 11.63 -25.66 2.61
N GLU A 240 11.84 -26.53 3.59
CA GLU A 240 10.79 -27.29 4.24
C GLU A 240 10.16 -26.45 5.36
N LEU A 241 8.85 -26.28 5.31
CA LEU A 241 8.04 -25.59 6.31
C LEU A 241 7.26 -26.63 7.11
N SER A 242 7.46 -26.65 8.43
CA SER A 242 6.65 -27.44 9.34
C SER A 242 5.55 -26.56 9.94
N TYR A 243 4.30 -27.00 9.89
CA TYR A 243 3.15 -26.25 10.42
C TYR A 243 2.06 -27.18 10.94
N MET A 244 1.16 -26.63 11.76
CA MET A 244 0.00 -27.35 12.26
C MET A 244 -1.26 -26.90 11.53
N GLU A 245 -2.01 -27.86 11.01
CA GLU A 245 -3.29 -27.60 10.34
C GLU A 245 -4.30 -28.65 10.80
N ASN A 246 -5.46 -28.20 11.27
CA ASN A 246 -6.52 -29.06 11.80
C ASN A 246 -6.02 -30.05 12.88
N GLY A 247 -5.10 -29.60 13.74
CA GLY A 247 -4.50 -30.40 14.81
C GLY A 247 -3.52 -31.48 14.35
N ARG A 248 -3.10 -31.47 13.08
CA ARG A 248 -2.11 -32.40 12.51
C ARG A 248 -0.86 -31.65 12.08
N ASN A 249 0.30 -32.26 12.33
CA ASN A 249 1.56 -31.77 11.78
C ASN A 249 1.58 -32.01 10.27
N GLN A 250 1.92 -30.96 9.53
CA GLN A 250 2.07 -30.95 8.09
C GLN A 250 3.48 -30.46 7.75
N THR A 251 3.97 -30.89 6.58
CA THR A 251 5.19 -30.37 5.97
C THR A 251 4.90 -29.91 4.55
N LEU A 252 5.58 -28.85 4.12
CA LEU A 252 5.52 -28.33 2.75
C LEU A 252 6.93 -27.92 2.32
N ILE A 253 7.38 -28.40 1.17
CA ILE A 253 8.64 -27.97 0.57
C ILE A 253 8.36 -26.96 -0.54
N VAL A 254 8.98 -25.78 -0.45
CA VAL A 254 8.90 -24.73 -1.48
C VAL A 254 10.28 -24.28 -1.92
N ASP A 255 10.43 -23.77 -3.14
CA ASP A 255 11.70 -23.23 -3.62
C ASP A 255 12.12 -21.99 -2.84
N CYS A 256 11.14 -21.15 -2.45
CA CYS A 256 11.37 -19.86 -1.82
C CYS A 256 10.26 -19.48 -0.83
N VAL A 257 10.63 -18.74 0.22
CA VAL A 257 9.72 -18.14 1.19
C VAL A 257 9.78 -16.62 1.05
N MET A 258 8.63 -15.94 1.00
CA MET A 258 8.54 -14.49 0.99
C MET A 258 7.95 -13.95 2.31
N ALA A 259 8.72 -13.14 3.01
CA ALA A 259 8.27 -12.38 4.17
C ALA A 259 7.45 -11.17 3.72
N ALA A 260 6.15 -11.18 4.01
CA ALA A 260 5.20 -10.11 3.68
C ALA A 260 4.30 -9.75 4.89
N THR A 261 4.88 -9.77 6.09
CA THR A 261 4.18 -9.55 7.37
C THR A 261 3.97 -8.08 7.72
N GLY A 262 4.55 -7.17 6.95
CA GLY A 262 4.44 -5.72 7.13
C GLY A 262 5.78 -5.02 6.87
N ARG A 263 5.81 -3.73 7.17
CA ARG A 263 7.01 -2.90 7.07
C ARG A 263 7.24 -2.17 8.39
N LYS A 264 8.50 -1.86 8.69
CA LYS A 264 8.92 -1.09 9.86
C LYS A 264 9.50 0.25 9.42
N THR A 265 9.22 1.30 10.20
CA THR A 265 9.78 2.63 9.97
C THR A 265 11.31 2.62 10.07
N LEU A 266 11.95 3.47 9.27
CA LEU A 266 13.39 3.73 9.35
C LEU A 266 13.75 4.88 10.29
N LEU A 267 12.79 5.45 11.05
CA LEU A 267 13.10 6.49 12.05
C LEU A 267 14.09 6.02 13.14
N ASN A 268 14.16 4.70 13.39
CA ASN A 268 15.11 4.11 14.33
C ASN A 268 16.58 4.30 13.92
N THR A 269 16.85 4.69 12.67
CA THR A 269 18.22 4.97 12.20
C THR A 269 18.67 6.39 12.52
N LEU A 270 17.77 7.28 12.94
CA LEU A 270 18.04 8.71 13.09
C LEU A 270 18.53 9.13 14.48
N LYS A 271 18.55 8.21 15.46
CA LYS A 271 18.91 8.50 16.86
C LYS A 271 18.11 9.66 17.48
N LEU A 272 16.78 9.65 17.32
CA LEU A 272 15.90 10.71 17.81
C LEU A 272 15.97 10.90 19.34
N GLU A 273 16.42 9.88 20.09
CA GLU A 273 16.69 9.96 21.52
C GLU A 273 17.72 11.04 21.90
N ASN A 274 18.59 11.45 20.98
CA ASN A 274 19.55 12.54 21.17
C ASN A 274 18.88 13.93 21.15
N ILE A 275 17.66 14.03 20.60
CA ILE A 275 16.82 15.23 20.67
C ILE A 275 16.05 15.23 21.99
N HIS A 276 15.39 14.11 22.30
CA HIS A 276 14.67 13.90 23.54
C HIS A 276 14.56 12.40 23.85
N LEU A 277 14.90 11.96 25.07
CA LEU A 277 14.96 10.54 25.43
C LEU A 277 13.67 9.75 25.12
N ASN A 278 12.50 10.37 25.31
CA ASN A 278 11.20 9.75 25.01
C ASN A 278 11.00 9.43 23.52
N PHE A 279 11.74 10.06 22.60
CA PHE A 279 11.64 9.79 21.16
C PHE A 279 12.26 8.45 20.74
N LYS A 280 12.82 7.69 21.69
CA LYS A 280 13.16 6.27 21.47
C LYS A 280 11.93 5.39 21.22
N ASP A 281 10.77 5.75 21.79
CA ASP A 281 9.51 5.05 21.53
C ASP A 281 8.86 5.58 20.25
N LEU A 282 9.31 5.06 19.12
CA LEU A 282 8.86 5.47 17.80
C LEU A 282 7.36 5.28 17.56
N LYS A 283 6.67 4.43 18.34
CA LYS A 283 5.22 4.22 18.18
C LYS A 283 4.43 5.38 18.77
N ASN A 284 4.95 6.00 19.83
CA ASN A 284 4.28 7.03 20.62
C ASN A 284 4.93 8.41 20.44
N LEU A 285 5.58 8.67 19.30
CA LEU A 285 6.08 10.01 18.98
C LEU A 285 4.93 11.02 18.97
N PRO A 286 5.10 12.21 19.58
CA PRO A 286 4.07 13.25 19.61
C PRO A 286 4.03 13.98 18.26
N VAL A 287 3.62 13.29 17.20
CA VAL A 287 3.50 13.87 15.86
C VAL A 287 2.09 14.43 15.69
N ASP A 288 1.98 15.71 15.39
CA ASP A 288 0.71 16.35 15.08
C ASP A 288 0.12 15.77 13.79
N SER A 289 -1.12 15.27 13.86
CA SER A 289 -1.77 14.61 12.72
C SER A 289 -2.06 15.53 11.52
N LYS A 290 -2.18 16.85 11.76
CA LYS A 290 -2.52 17.87 10.77
C LYS A 290 -1.31 18.59 10.21
N THR A 291 -0.30 18.88 11.00
CA THR A 291 0.91 19.61 10.55
C THR A 291 2.07 18.67 10.25
N LYS A 292 2.03 17.45 10.80
CA LYS A 292 3.11 16.45 10.79
C LYS A 292 4.32 16.87 11.64
N GLN A 293 4.18 17.90 12.45
CA GLN A 293 5.23 18.41 13.33
C GLN A 293 5.46 17.45 14.51
N LEU A 294 6.73 17.24 14.88
CA LEU A 294 7.14 16.47 16.04
C LEU A 294 7.21 17.39 17.27
N SER A 295 6.29 17.21 18.22
CA SER A 295 6.12 18.10 19.37
C SER A 295 5.92 19.56 18.88
N ASP A 296 6.60 20.49 19.52
CA ASP A 296 6.74 21.91 19.23
C ASP A 296 8.06 22.23 18.48
N LEU A 297 8.78 21.20 18.03
CA LEU A 297 10.07 21.35 17.37
C LEU A 297 9.89 21.64 15.87
N PRO A 298 10.85 22.32 15.22
CA PRO A 298 10.81 22.54 13.76
C PRO A 298 11.20 21.27 12.98
N ILE A 299 10.68 20.11 13.37
CA ILE A 299 10.94 18.80 12.80
C ILE A 299 9.61 18.20 12.36
N TYR A 300 9.52 17.74 11.12
CA TYR A 300 8.28 17.20 10.54
C TYR A 300 8.51 15.77 10.06
N ILE A 301 7.57 14.85 10.32
CA ILE A 301 7.69 13.44 9.93
C ILE A 301 6.62 13.10 8.90
N VAL A 302 7.03 12.67 7.71
CA VAL A 302 6.13 12.53 6.56
C VAL A 302 6.28 11.21 5.83
N GLY A 303 5.21 10.82 5.14
CA GLY A 303 5.12 9.57 4.40
C GLY A 303 5.21 8.35 5.31
N ASP A 304 5.69 7.25 4.74
CA ASP A 304 5.76 5.96 5.42
C ASP A 304 6.57 5.97 6.72
N ALA A 305 7.41 6.98 6.96
CA ALA A 305 8.18 7.13 8.20
C ALA A 305 7.28 7.14 9.45
N TYR A 306 6.11 7.78 9.38
CA TYR A 306 5.13 7.79 10.46
C TYR A 306 3.72 8.08 9.91
N THR A 307 3.00 7.02 9.56
CA THR A 307 1.66 7.16 8.98
C THR A 307 0.75 5.98 9.30
N SER A 308 -0.55 6.24 9.27
CA SER A 308 -1.59 5.20 9.28
C SER A 308 -2.04 4.81 7.86
N THR A 309 -1.58 5.53 6.83
CA THR A 309 -1.94 5.39 5.42
C THR A 309 -0.68 5.39 4.54
N PRO A 310 0.12 4.29 4.53
CA PRO A 310 1.38 4.20 3.80
C PRO A 310 1.15 4.05 2.30
N ILE A 311 0.73 5.13 1.65
CA ILE A 311 0.31 5.18 0.25
C ILE A 311 1.03 6.34 -0.44
N GLN A 312 1.43 6.12 -1.69
CA GLN A 312 2.32 7.02 -2.43
C GLN A 312 1.77 8.45 -2.55
N HIS A 313 0.48 8.63 -2.84
CA HIS A 313 -0.10 9.96 -3.03
C HIS A 313 -0.21 10.74 -1.71
N GLU A 314 -0.49 10.05 -0.60
CA GLU A 314 -0.45 10.62 0.75
C GLU A 314 0.96 11.11 1.08
N ALA A 315 1.97 10.26 0.87
CA ALA A 315 3.37 10.62 1.10
C ALA A 315 3.81 11.84 0.26
N ALA A 316 3.42 11.89 -1.02
CA ALA A 316 3.71 13.04 -1.88
C ALA A 316 3.04 14.32 -1.37
N HIS A 317 1.78 14.22 -0.92
CA HIS A 317 1.00 15.33 -0.41
C HIS A 317 1.57 15.86 0.91
N GLU A 318 1.83 14.98 1.87
CA GLU A 318 2.44 15.32 3.16
C GLU A 318 3.80 16.00 2.98
N GLY A 319 4.69 15.44 2.15
CA GLY A 319 6.01 16.03 1.91
C GLY A 319 5.94 17.45 1.34
N LYS A 320 5.08 17.68 0.34
CA LYS A 320 4.85 19.01 -0.24
C LYS A 320 4.34 20.00 0.81
N HIS A 321 3.35 19.59 1.59
CA HIS A 321 2.74 20.49 2.55
C HIS A 321 3.62 20.75 3.77
N ALA A 322 4.39 19.78 4.24
CA ALA A 322 5.38 19.99 5.30
C ALA A 322 6.45 21.00 4.88
N ALA A 323 6.94 20.94 3.63
CA ALA A 323 7.86 21.94 3.10
C ALA A 323 7.25 23.35 3.05
N LYS A 324 5.97 23.49 2.66
CA LYS A 324 5.27 24.79 2.71
C LYS A 324 5.14 25.30 4.13
N HIS A 325 4.71 24.45 5.06
CA HIS A 325 4.52 24.81 6.47
C HIS A 325 5.83 25.25 7.11
N CYS A 326 6.90 24.50 6.86
CA CYS A 326 8.24 24.77 7.36
C CYS A 326 8.85 26.10 6.85
N LEU A 327 8.63 26.45 5.58
CA LEU A 327 9.34 27.57 4.94
C LEU A 327 8.50 28.84 4.78
N ARG A 328 7.18 28.79 5.02
CA ARG A 328 6.32 29.98 5.01
C ARG A 328 6.24 30.58 6.42
N ALA A 329 6.15 31.90 6.49
CA ALA A 329 5.91 32.65 7.72
C ALA A 329 4.46 32.51 8.25
N ASN A 330 3.67 31.55 7.77
CA ASN A 330 2.29 31.34 8.18
C ASN A 330 2.11 29.92 8.74
N PRO A 331 2.48 29.70 10.02
CA PRO A 331 2.45 28.39 10.68
C PRO A 331 1.04 27.85 10.92
N ASP A 332 -0.01 28.63 10.65
CA ASP A 332 -1.40 28.21 10.88
C ASP A 332 -2.03 27.43 9.70
N GLN A 333 -1.28 27.21 8.61
CA GLN A 333 -1.82 26.52 7.43
C GLN A 333 -1.77 24.99 7.58
N GLU A 334 -2.90 24.39 7.96
CA GLU A 334 -3.08 22.93 8.06
C GLU A 334 -2.66 22.19 6.76
N VAL A 335 -2.07 21.00 6.89
CA VAL A 335 -1.97 20.08 5.75
C VAL A 335 -3.35 19.49 5.52
N LYS A 336 -4.05 19.93 4.46
CA LYS A 336 -5.37 19.37 4.08
C LYS A 336 -5.24 17.85 4.06
N THR A 337 -5.94 17.14 4.93
CA THR A 337 -5.96 15.67 4.89
C THR A 337 -6.73 15.25 3.64
N LEU A 338 -6.17 14.33 2.86
CA LEU A 338 -6.88 13.75 1.73
C LEU A 338 -7.97 12.81 2.24
N THR A 339 -9.05 12.65 1.48
CA THR A 339 -9.99 11.55 1.75
C THR A 339 -9.21 10.23 1.64
N PRO A 340 -9.22 9.37 2.68
CA PRO A 340 -8.51 8.10 2.63
C PRO A 340 -8.93 7.29 1.41
N LEU A 341 -7.95 6.78 0.67
CA LEU A 341 -8.17 5.96 -0.52
C LEU A 341 -7.08 4.90 -0.64
N GLY A 342 -7.44 3.64 -0.41
CA GLY A 342 -6.56 2.49 -0.57
C GLY A 342 -7.13 1.49 -1.55
N ILE A 343 -6.26 0.95 -2.42
CA ILE A 343 -6.62 -0.06 -3.43
C ILE A 343 -5.67 -1.25 -3.28
N VAL A 344 -6.23 -2.46 -3.38
CA VAL A 344 -5.51 -3.73 -3.46
C VAL A 344 -5.74 -4.31 -4.84
N PHE A 345 -4.68 -4.44 -5.62
CA PHE A 345 -4.70 -4.86 -7.02
C PHE A 345 -4.69 -6.39 -7.17
N CYS A 346 -5.37 -7.10 -6.27
CA CYS A 346 -5.79 -8.47 -6.52
C CYS A 346 -6.98 -8.49 -7.49
N SER A 347 -7.48 -9.67 -7.83
CA SER A 347 -8.57 -9.87 -8.77
C SER A 347 -9.58 -10.87 -8.17
N PRO A 348 -10.82 -10.46 -7.82
CA PRO A 348 -11.35 -9.10 -7.87
C PRO A 348 -10.54 -8.10 -7.02
N GLU A 349 -10.53 -6.83 -7.43
CA GLU A 349 -9.82 -5.77 -6.71
C GLU A 349 -10.52 -5.48 -5.39
N MET A 350 -9.74 -5.05 -4.39
CA MET A 350 -10.30 -4.47 -3.17
C MET A 350 -10.07 -2.97 -3.15
N ALA A 351 -11.00 -2.21 -2.58
CA ALA A 351 -10.76 -0.82 -2.25
C ALA A 351 -11.41 -0.45 -0.92
N MET A 352 -10.78 0.47 -0.19
CA MET A 352 -11.34 1.11 0.99
C MET A 352 -11.17 2.61 0.85
N LEU A 353 -12.24 3.34 1.12
CA LEU A 353 -12.26 4.78 0.95
C LEU A 353 -13.08 5.46 2.06
N GLY A 354 -12.70 6.67 2.44
CA GLY A 354 -13.29 7.35 3.60
C GLY A 354 -13.10 6.55 4.89
N GLN A 355 -14.15 6.48 5.72
CA GLN A 355 -14.17 5.66 6.93
C GLN A 355 -14.61 4.22 6.61
N ASN A 356 -13.78 3.23 6.95
CA ASN A 356 -14.12 1.82 6.78
C ASN A 356 -15.07 1.32 7.88
N TYR A 357 -15.66 0.13 7.68
CA TYR A 357 -16.62 -0.46 8.60
C TYR A 357 -16.09 -0.54 10.04
N LYS A 358 -14.85 -1.01 10.20
CA LYS A 358 -14.23 -1.14 11.52
C LYS A 358 -14.08 0.23 12.20
N GLN A 359 -13.60 1.25 11.48
CA GLN A 359 -13.47 2.60 12.04
C GLN A 359 -14.80 3.17 12.49
N LEU A 360 -15.86 2.99 11.69
CA LEU A 360 -17.22 3.43 12.05
C LEU A 360 -17.72 2.72 13.31
N LYS A 361 -17.50 1.40 13.41
CA LYS A 361 -17.86 0.62 14.60
C LYS A 361 -17.06 0.99 15.84
N ASP A 362 -15.74 1.09 15.72
CA ASP A 362 -14.85 1.45 16.84
C ASP A 362 -15.19 2.83 17.41
N ARG A 363 -15.66 3.76 16.55
CA ARG A 363 -16.05 5.13 16.93
C ARG A 363 -17.52 5.25 17.34
N ASN A 364 -18.29 4.16 17.34
CA ASN A 364 -19.73 4.15 17.60
C ASN A 364 -20.51 5.16 16.73
N ILE A 365 -20.11 5.32 15.47
CA ILE A 365 -20.84 6.18 14.51
C ILE A 365 -22.10 5.46 14.06
N GLU A 366 -23.22 6.17 14.00
CA GLU A 366 -24.49 5.63 13.51
C GLU A 366 -24.58 5.73 11.98
N PHE A 367 -24.58 4.59 11.31
CA PHE A 367 -24.65 4.52 9.85
C PHE A 367 -25.58 3.40 9.37
N VAL A 368 -26.00 3.48 8.11
CA VAL A 368 -26.62 2.39 7.34
C VAL A 368 -25.66 1.88 6.28
N THR A 369 -25.84 0.62 5.84
CA THR A 369 -24.99 0.00 4.81
C THR A 369 -25.78 -0.21 3.53
N GLY A 370 -25.52 0.61 2.52
CA GLY A 370 -25.92 0.32 1.14
C GLY A 370 -25.05 -0.78 0.56
N SER A 371 -25.62 -1.70 -0.22
CA SER A 371 -24.86 -2.84 -0.74
C SER A 371 -25.29 -3.23 -2.15
N ILE A 372 -24.33 -3.76 -2.90
CA ILE A 372 -24.53 -4.31 -4.25
C ILE A 372 -23.78 -5.63 -4.39
N ASP A 373 -24.43 -6.63 -4.99
CA ASP A 373 -23.85 -7.91 -5.38
C ASP A 373 -23.55 -7.89 -6.88
N PHE A 374 -22.26 -7.82 -7.25
CA PHE A 374 -21.84 -7.75 -8.65
C PHE A 374 -22.03 -9.08 -9.38
N ARG A 375 -22.30 -10.20 -8.68
CA ARG A 375 -22.69 -11.46 -9.32
C ARG A 375 -23.99 -11.36 -10.09
N LYS A 376 -24.84 -10.38 -9.72
CA LYS A 376 -26.17 -10.16 -10.30
C LYS A 376 -26.26 -8.87 -11.15
N GLN A 377 -25.16 -8.13 -11.28
CA GLN A 377 -25.16 -6.84 -11.97
C GLN A 377 -24.99 -7.05 -13.49
N GLY A 378 -25.85 -6.42 -14.30
CA GLY A 378 -25.94 -6.70 -15.73
C GLY A 378 -24.64 -6.49 -16.52
N ARG A 379 -23.92 -5.39 -16.29
CA ARG A 379 -22.63 -5.14 -16.96
C ARG A 379 -21.55 -6.12 -16.51
N ALA A 380 -21.49 -6.48 -15.23
CA ALA A 380 -20.55 -7.45 -14.69
C ALA A 380 -20.78 -8.84 -15.31
N ILE A 381 -22.05 -9.24 -15.52
CA ILE A 381 -22.42 -10.47 -16.22
C ILE A 381 -21.97 -10.43 -17.68
N ILE A 382 -22.25 -9.33 -18.39
CA ILE A 382 -21.81 -9.15 -19.79
C ILE A 382 -20.29 -9.23 -19.92
N ASN A 383 -19.56 -8.69 -18.96
CA ASN A 383 -18.10 -8.73 -18.94
C ASN A 383 -17.53 -10.12 -18.57
N ALA A 384 -18.37 -11.08 -18.13
CA ALA A 384 -17.93 -12.32 -17.48
C ALA A 384 -17.01 -12.07 -16.27
N LYS A 385 -17.26 -10.97 -15.55
CA LYS A 385 -16.55 -10.54 -14.33
C LYS A 385 -17.52 -10.37 -13.17
N ASN A 386 -18.62 -11.11 -13.18
CA ASN A 386 -19.70 -11.07 -12.19
C ASN A 386 -19.29 -11.76 -10.88
N GLN A 387 -18.35 -11.13 -10.17
CA GLN A 387 -17.83 -11.57 -8.88
C GLN A 387 -17.83 -10.38 -7.91
N GLY A 388 -17.90 -10.68 -6.62
CA GLY A 388 -17.69 -9.67 -5.60
C GLY A 388 -18.93 -8.82 -5.26
N ALA A 389 -18.71 -7.83 -4.40
CA ALA A 389 -19.72 -6.94 -3.86
C ALA A 389 -19.10 -5.60 -3.43
N ALA A 390 -19.93 -4.60 -3.17
CA ALA A 390 -19.51 -3.35 -2.54
C ALA A 390 -20.50 -2.93 -1.45
N GLU A 391 -19.97 -2.27 -0.43
CA GLU A 391 -20.70 -1.68 0.69
C GLU A 391 -20.39 -0.19 0.78
N ILE A 392 -21.42 0.66 0.84
CA ILE A 392 -21.33 2.11 1.02
C ILE A 392 -21.96 2.45 2.36
N TYR A 393 -21.22 3.15 3.21
CA TYR A 393 -21.65 3.54 4.56
C TYR A 393 -22.17 4.97 4.54
N VAL A 394 -23.41 5.15 4.98
CA VAL A 394 -24.10 6.44 4.97
C VAL A 394 -24.52 6.82 6.39
N ASP A 395 -24.16 8.02 6.81
CA ASP A 395 -24.51 8.57 8.11
C ASP A 395 -26.03 8.66 8.29
N LYS A 396 -26.56 8.26 9.45
CA LYS A 396 -28.02 8.28 9.67
C LYS A 396 -28.61 9.68 9.76
N GLY A 397 -27.91 10.61 10.42
CA GLY A 397 -28.44 11.96 10.67
C GLY A 397 -28.29 12.87 9.46
N SER A 398 -27.05 13.04 8.99
CA SER A 398 -26.70 13.94 7.89
C SER A 398 -26.95 13.36 6.50
N ARG A 399 -27.19 12.04 6.40
CA ARG A 399 -27.34 11.30 5.14
C ARG A 399 -26.11 11.38 4.22
N LYS A 400 -24.96 11.85 4.73
CA LYS A 400 -23.69 11.94 4.01
C LYS A 400 -23.05 10.57 3.84
N VAL A 401 -22.39 10.37 2.71
CA VAL A 401 -21.53 9.19 2.51
C VAL A 401 -20.28 9.34 3.37
N LEU A 402 -20.04 8.38 4.25
CA LEU A 402 -18.91 8.38 5.19
C LEU A 402 -17.70 7.61 4.66
N GLY A 403 -17.95 6.58 3.87
CA GLY A 403 -16.93 5.66 3.38
C GLY A 403 -17.53 4.51 2.59
N ALA A 404 -16.67 3.68 2.03
CA ALA A 404 -17.07 2.46 1.34
C ALA A 404 -15.95 1.42 1.39
N GLU A 405 -16.36 0.16 1.23
CA GLU A 405 -15.46 -0.96 0.97
C GLU A 405 -15.96 -1.73 -0.25
N LEU A 406 -15.04 -2.05 -1.16
CA LEU A 406 -15.35 -2.66 -2.44
C LEU A 406 -14.50 -3.91 -2.59
N PHE A 407 -15.09 -4.99 -3.07
CA PHE A 407 -14.41 -6.17 -3.57
C PHE A 407 -15.03 -6.55 -4.90
N CYS A 408 -14.54 -6.02 -6.02
CA CYS A 408 -15.17 -6.18 -7.33
C CYS A 408 -14.20 -5.91 -8.49
N HIS A 409 -14.64 -6.16 -9.72
CA HIS A 409 -13.92 -5.75 -10.92
C HIS A 409 -13.91 -4.21 -11.04
N GLU A 410 -12.78 -3.62 -11.45
CA GLU A 410 -12.58 -2.17 -11.61
C GLU A 410 -12.89 -1.37 -10.32
N ALA A 411 -12.59 -1.96 -9.16
CA ALA A 411 -12.77 -1.27 -7.88
C ALA A 411 -11.94 0.00 -7.80
N GLU A 412 -10.77 0.07 -8.46
CA GLU A 412 -9.94 1.27 -8.51
C GLU A 412 -10.69 2.48 -9.07
N HIS A 413 -11.46 2.30 -10.14
CA HIS A 413 -12.19 3.40 -10.79
C HIS A 413 -13.41 3.82 -9.96
N LEU A 414 -14.14 2.84 -9.44
CA LEU A 414 -15.28 3.10 -8.54
C LEU A 414 -14.83 3.81 -7.26
N ALA A 415 -13.69 3.40 -6.71
CA ALA A 415 -13.16 3.97 -5.49
C ALA A 415 -12.71 5.42 -5.67
N HIS A 416 -12.04 5.75 -6.78
CA HIS A 416 -11.69 7.14 -7.08
C HIS A 416 -12.93 8.04 -7.15
N LEU A 417 -13.98 7.60 -7.85
CA LEU A 417 -15.21 8.35 -7.95
C LEU A 417 -15.86 8.58 -6.58
N LEU A 418 -15.97 7.53 -5.76
CA LEU A 418 -16.54 7.63 -4.41
C LEU A 418 -15.68 8.48 -3.46
N ALA A 419 -14.34 8.42 -3.56
CA ALA A 419 -13.46 9.22 -2.73
C ALA A 419 -13.65 10.73 -2.96
N TRP A 420 -13.86 11.15 -4.22
CA TRP A 420 -14.23 12.53 -4.53
C TRP A 420 -15.61 12.90 -4.01
N MET A 421 -16.59 12.01 -4.14
CA MET A 421 -17.94 12.25 -3.60
C MET A 421 -17.94 12.45 -2.08
N ILE A 422 -17.02 11.78 -1.37
CA ILE A 422 -16.81 11.95 0.07
C ILE A 422 -16.06 13.24 0.40
N ASP A 423 -15.03 13.63 -0.37
CA ASP A 423 -14.32 14.92 -0.18
C ASP A 423 -15.30 16.09 -0.35
N GLU A 424 -16.26 15.98 -1.27
CA GLU A 424 -17.34 16.95 -1.49
C GLU A 424 -18.50 16.86 -0.48
N ALA A 425 -18.41 15.93 0.48
CA ALA A 425 -19.39 15.73 1.56
C ALA A 425 -20.85 15.53 1.08
N LEU A 426 -21.03 14.83 -0.05
CA LEU A 426 -22.34 14.63 -0.68
C LEU A 426 -23.24 13.66 0.11
N THR A 427 -24.55 13.89 0.06
CA THR A 427 -25.56 13.00 0.62
C THR A 427 -25.92 11.86 -0.33
N VAL A 428 -26.55 10.81 0.21
CA VAL A 428 -27.12 9.72 -0.61
C VAL A 428 -28.13 10.24 -1.64
N ASP A 429 -28.88 11.29 -1.33
CA ASP A 429 -29.87 11.87 -2.24
C ASP A 429 -29.20 12.70 -3.34
N ASP A 430 -28.20 13.52 -2.98
CA ASP A 430 -27.39 14.27 -3.95
C ASP A 430 -26.75 13.36 -5.00
N LEU A 431 -26.36 12.14 -4.59
CA LEU A 431 -25.78 11.14 -5.47
C LEU A 431 -26.83 10.43 -6.32
N LEU A 432 -28.00 10.12 -5.76
CA LEU A 432 -29.08 9.45 -6.49
C LEU A 432 -29.74 10.35 -7.56
N ASP A 433 -29.62 11.66 -7.42
CA ASP A 433 -30.07 12.66 -8.39
C ASP A 433 -29.04 12.94 -9.51
N LYS A 434 -27.87 12.27 -9.49
CA LYS A 434 -26.88 12.32 -10.58
C LYS A 434 -27.16 11.30 -11.68
N PRO A 435 -26.70 11.53 -12.91
CA PRO A 435 -26.82 10.56 -14.00
C PRO A 435 -25.96 9.32 -13.74
N TYR A 436 -26.51 8.14 -14.08
CA TYR A 436 -25.78 6.88 -14.17
C TYR A 436 -25.98 6.31 -15.58
N TYR A 437 -24.88 6.10 -16.30
CA TYR A 437 -24.92 5.65 -17.69
C TYR A 437 -25.17 4.14 -17.78
N HIS A 438 -26.00 3.71 -18.73
CA HIS A 438 -26.41 2.32 -18.91
C HIS A 438 -25.91 1.72 -20.23
N PRO A 439 -25.40 0.46 -20.26
CA PRO A 439 -25.03 -0.38 -19.12
C PRO A 439 -23.57 -0.13 -18.66
N THR A 440 -23.35 0.17 -17.37
CA THR A 440 -22.00 0.32 -16.80
C THR A 440 -21.86 -0.38 -15.45
N ILE A 441 -20.62 -0.67 -15.03
CA ILE A 441 -20.35 -1.21 -13.69
C ILE A 441 -20.69 -0.19 -12.59
N VAL A 442 -20.57 1.11 -12.91
CA VAL A 442 -20.88 2.26 -12.05
C VAL A 442 -22.35 2.29 -11.62
N GLU A 443 -23.29 1.76 -12.43
CA GLU A 443 -24.70 1.62 -12.02
C GLU A 443 -24.88 0.73 -10.77
N GLY A 444 -23.91 -0.13 -10.48
CA GLY A 444 -23.88 -0.90 -9.22
C GLY A 444 -23.87 0.02 -8.00
N LEU A 445 -23.16 1.15 -8.05
CA LEU A 445 -23.14 2.14 -6.97
C LEU A 445 -24.53 2.74 -6.73
N ARG A 446 -25.30 3.03 -7.80
CA ARG A 446 -26.69 3.50 -7.67
C ARG A 446 -27.56 2.50 -6.93
N THR A 447 -27.35 1.21 -7.17
CA THR A 447 -28.09 0.14 -6.48
C THR A 447 -27.76 0.12 -4.99
N ALA A 448 -26.47 0.21 -4.63
CA ALA A 448 -26.05 0.30 -3.24
C ALA A 448 -26.61 1.56 -2.55
N LEU A 449 -26.57 2.72 -3.20
CA LEU A 449 -27.12 3.97 -2.66
C LEU A 449 -28.64 3.90 -2.46
N LYS A 450 -29.39 3.33 -3.41
CA LYS A 450 -30.85 3.08 -3.24
C LYS A 450 -31.12 2.13 -2.08
N HIS A 451 -30.26 1.12 -1.88
CA HIS A 451 -30.36 0.22 -0.74
C HIS A 451 -30.14 0.96 0.59
N ALA A 452 -29.13 1.81 0.69
CA ALA A 452 -28.90 2.65 1.87
C ALA A 452 -30.09 3.58 2.14
N ARG A 453 -30.59 4.28 1.11
CA ARG A 453 -31.72 5.22 1.27
C ARG A 453 -32.97 4.56 1.86
N ARG A 454 -33.32 3.36 1.40
CA ARG A 454 -34.47 2.61 1.95
C ARG A 454 -34.33 2.30 3.45
N GLN A 455 -33.11 2.06 3.93
CA GLN A 455 -32.85 1.81 5.35
C GLN A 455 -32.93 3.08 6.20
N LEU A 456 -32.62 4.24 5.62
CA LEU A 456 -32.80 5.54 6.26
C LEU A 456 -34.28 5.90 6.37
N ASP A 457 -35.07 5.63 5.33
CA ASP A 457 -36.49 5.98 5.29
C ASP A 457 -37.38 5.01 6.11
N SER A 458 -36.83 3.85 6.52
CA SER A 458 -37.52 2.86 7.35
C SER A 458 -37.33 3.03 8.86
N GLN A 459 -36.60 4.07 9.27
CA GLN A 459 -36.34 4.45 10.66
C GLN A 459 -37.09 5.76 10.96
#